data_AF-A0A938RCT2-F1
#
_entry.id   AF-A0A938RCT2-F1
#
_cell.length_a   1.000
_cell.length_b   1.000
_cell.length_c   1.000
_cell.angle_alpha   90.00
_cell.angle_beta   90.00
_cell.angle_gamma   90.00
#
_symmetry.space_group_name_H-M   'P 1'
#
loop_
_entity.id
_entity.type
_entity.pdbx_description
1 polymer ?
#
loop_
_entity_poly.entity_id
_entity_poly.type
_entity_poly.pdbx_seq_one_letter_code
_entity_poly.pdbx_strand_id
1 'polypeptide(L)' 'DLHGEVRITPKEAVRGTRKLIAIPQGLKKRNLWVTIPPDIREGTRLRLKGLGRADRDGHRGDLFLEVRILN' A
#
# COMPACT_ATOMS: atom_id res chain seq x y z
N ASP A 1 -8.07 -10.66 2.60
CA ASP A 1 -7.15 -9.51 2.47
C ASP A 1 -6.70 -9.29 1.03
N LEU A 2 -5.90 -8.24 0.80
CA LEU A 2 -5.26 -7.94 -0.47
C LEU A 2 -3.79 -7.61 -0.24
N HIS A 3 -2.93 -7.96 -1.21
CA HIS A 3 -1.49 -7.75 -1.12
C HIS A 3 -1.01 -6.96 -2.35
N GLY A 4 -0.01 -6.11 -2.15
CA GLY A 4 0.62 -5.37 -3.21
C GLY A 4 1.98 -4.82 -2.78
N GLU A 5 2.59 -4.04 -3.66
CA GLU A 5 3.85 -3.36 -3.40
C GLU A 5 3.68 -1.86 -3.52
N VAL A 6 4.48 -1.11 -2.74
CA VAL A 6 4.67 0.32 -2.94
C VAL A 6 6.14 0.61 -3.17
N ARG A 7 6.43 1.29 -4.28
CA ARG A 7 7.78 1.64 -4.69
C ARG A 7 8.12 3.05 -4.24
N ILE A 8 9.23 3.20 -3.53
CA ILE A 8 9.75 4.48 -3.06
C ILE A 8 11.24 4.60 -3.40
N THR A 9 11.74 5.82 -3.42
CA THR A 9 13.18 6.10 -3.54
C THR A 9 13.87 6.03 -2.17
N PRO A 10 15.21 5.89 -2.11
CA PRO A 10 15.95 5.93 -0.84
C PRO A 10 15.70 7.23 -0.05
N LYS A 11 15.58 8.36 -0.74
CA LYS A 11 15.29 9.66 -0.11
C LYS A 11 13.90 9.68 0.52
N GLU A 12 12.90 9.12 -0.16
CA GLU A 12 11.54 8.97 0.37
C GLU A 12 11.50 8.00 1.55
N ALA A 13 12.32 6.94 1.55
CA ALA A 13 12.41 6.00 2.66
C ALA A 13 12.91 6.69 3.94
N VAL A 14 13.90 7.57 3.83
CA VAL A 14 14.45 8.34 4.95
C VAL A 14 13.47 9.40 5.45
N ARG A 15 12.85 10.17 4.55
CA ARG A 15 12.03 11.34 4.92
C ARG A 15 10.55 11.04 5.14
N GLY A 16 10.08 9.88 4.70
CA GLY A 16 8.66 9.62 4.53
C GLY A 16 8.14 10.26 3.24
N THR A 17 7.00 9.76 2.76
CA THR A 17 6.35 10.26 1.54
C THR A 17 4.87 9.91 1.53
N ARG A 18 4.13 10.44 0.55
CA ARG A 18 2.76 10.04 0.27
C ARG A 18 2.67 9.59 -1.19
N LYS A 19 2.32 8.33 -1.43
CA LYS A 19 2.20 7.76 -2.77
C LYS A 19 0.74 7.56 -3.15
N LEU A 20 0.40 7.87 -4.39
CA LEU A 20 -0.85 7.43 -5.00
C LEU A 20 -0.61 6.05 -5.62
N ILE A 21 -1.29 5.04 -5.13
CA ILE A 21 -1.21 3.67 -5.68
C ILE A 21 -2.54 3.28 -6.31
N ALA A 22 -2.48 2.54 -7.41
CA ALA A 22 -3.65 1.97 -8.05
C ALA A 22 -3.77 0.50 -7.65
N ILE A 23 -4.86 0.17 -6.95
CA ILE A 23 -5.12 -1.18 -6.47
C ILE A 23 -6.19 -1.84 -7.38
N PRO A 24 -5.92 -3.03 -7.94
CA PRO A 24 -6.93 -3.79 -8.65
C PRO A 24 -8.05 -4.25 -7.70
N GLN A 25 -9.30 -3.90 -8.01
CA GLN A 25 -10.50 -4.32 -7.29
C GLN A 25 -11.49 -4.94 -8.29
N GLY A 26 -11.25 -6.20 -8.64
CA GLY A 26 -11.99 -6.88 -9.71
C GLY A 26 -11.65 -6.26 -11.07
N LEU A 27 -12.67 -5.86 -11.83
CA LEU A 27 -12.53 -5.21 -13.14
C LEU A 27 -12.18 -3.72 -13.06
N LYS A 28 -12.23 -3.11 -11.87
CA LYS A 28 -11.96 -1.68 -11.66
C LYS A 28 -10.64 -1.47 -10.93
N LYS A 29 -9.98 -0.34 -11.16
CA LYS A 29 -8.84 0.12 -10.35
C LYS A 29 -9.33 1.18 -9.37
N ARG A 30 -8.85 1.11 -8.12
CA ARG A 30 -9.09 2.13 -7.10
C ARG A 30 -7.78 2.81 -6.77
N ASN A 31 -7.76 4.14 -6.86
CA ASN A 31 -6.60 4.93 -6.46
C ASN A 31 -6.67 5.20 -4.95
N LEU A 32 -5.56 4.98 -4.24
CA LEU A 32 -5.44 5.18 -2.81
C LEU A 32 -4.18 5.97 -2.51
N TRP A 33 -4.33 6.98 -1.66
CA TRP A 33 -3.19 7.68 -1.08
C TRP A 33 -2.68 6.90 0.13
N VAL A 34 -1.40 6.56 0.10
CA VAL A 34 -0.72 5.83 1.17
C VAL A 34 0.39 6.71 1.73
N THR A 35 0.33 6.94 3.04
CA THR A 35 1.40 7.60 3.78
C THR A 35 2.44 6.56 4.17
N ILE A 36 3.68 6.81 3.76
CA ILE A 36 4.84 6.02 4.13
C ILE A 36 5.59 6.81 5.21
N PRO A 37 5.75 6.26 6.43
CA PRO A 37 6.48 6.94 7.49
C PRO A 37 7.97 7.08 7.15
N PRO A 38 8.67 8.05 7.78
CA PRO A 38 10.12 8.14 7.68
C PRO A 38 10.81 6.93 8.31
N ASP A 39 12.09 6.76 7.96
CA ASP A 39 12.96 5.67 8.41
C ASP A 39 12.43 4.26 8.12
N ILE A 40 11.71 4.09 7.01
CA ILE A 40 11.19 2.79 6.59
C ILE A 40 12.25 1.97 5.85
N ARG A 41 12.23 0.64 6.05
CA ARG A 41 13.21 -0.30 5.48
C ARG A 41 12.63 -1.09 4.31
N GLU A 42 13.50 -1.58 3.43
CA GLU A 42 13.15 -2.54 2.37
C GLU A 42 12.37 -3.73 2.96
N GLY A 43 11.32 -4.17 2.27
CA GLY A 43 10.48 -5.30 2.69
C GLY A 43 9.52 -5.00 3.85
N THR A 44 9.51 -3.77 4.39
CA THR A 44 8.54 -3.40 5.43
C THR A 44 7.11 -3.59 4.92
N ARG A 45 6.25 -4.21 5.72
CA ARG A 45 4.83 -4.42 5.38
C ARG A 45 3.94 -3.39 6.07
N LEU A 46 3.30 -2.54 5.28
CA LEU A 46 2.30 -1.58 5.74
C LEU A 46 0.91 -2.23 5.71
N ARG A 47 0.18 -2.18 6.83
CA ARG A 47 -1.21 -2.62 6.93
C ARG A 47 -2.15 -1.43 6.84
N LEU A 48 -2.99 -1.44 5.81
CA LEU A 48 -4.07 -0.48 5.59
C LEU A 48 -5.40 -1.15 5.96
N LYS A 49 -5.84 -0.90 7.19
CA LYS A 49 -7.02 -1.55 7.78
C LYS A 49 -8.30 -1.25 6.97
N GLY A 50 -9.07 -2.27 6.63
CA GLY A 50 -10.35 -2.17 5.93
C GLY A 50 -10.25 -1.70 4.46
N LEU A 51 -9.05 -1.62 3.89
CA LEU A 51 -8.84 -1.22 2.49
C LEU A 51 -8.63 -2.41 1.54
N GLY A 52 -8.81 -3.63 2.02
CA GLY A 52 -8.73 -4.86 1.23
C GLY A 52 -9.98 -5.13 0.38
N ARG A 53 -10.04 -6.36 -0.16
CA ARG A 53 -11.17 -6.86 -0.94
C ARG A 53 -12.43 -6.90 -0.07
N ALA A 54 -13.56 -6.47 -0.65
CA ALA A 54 -14.88 -6.65 -0.07
C ALA A 54 -15.43 -8.05 -0.43
N ASP A 55 -16.05 -8.73 0.53
CA ASP A 55 -16.84 -9.94 0.28
C ASP A 55 -18.24 -9.60 -0.26
N ARG A 56 -19.09 -10.62 -0.41
CA ARG A 56 -20.47 -10.46 -0.91
C ARG A 56 -21.38 -9.72 0.08
N ASP A 57 -21.07 -9.80 1.36
CA ASP A 57 -21.85 -9.21 2.45
C ASP A 57 -21.36 -7.79 2.81
N GLY A 58 -20.32 -7.30 2.12
CA GLY A 58 -19.77 -5.96 2.25
C GLY A 58 -18.65 -5.82 3.27
N HIS A 59 -18.23 -6.89 3.94
CA HIS A 59 -17.08 -6.85 4.84
C HIS A 59 -15.79 -6.69 4.05
N ARG A 60 -14.93 -5.78 4.51
CA ARG A 60 -13.63 -5.53 3.89
C ARG A 60 -12.52 -6.15 4.73
N GLY A 61 -11.67 -6.92 4.07
CA GLY A 61 -10.38 -7.28 4.62
C GLY A 61 -9.41 -6.09 4.63
N ASP A 62 -8.15 -6.39 4.92
CA ASP A 62 -7.07 -5.40 4.93
C ASP A 62 -6.27 -5.41 3.63
N LEU A 63 -5.56 -4.31 3.37
CA LEU A 63 -4.56 -4.21 2.32
C LEU A 63 -3.17 -4.19 2.95
N PHE A 64 -2.32 -5.13 2.55
CA PHE A 64 -0.91 -5.18 2.93
C PHE A 64 -0.04 -4.74 1.76
N LEU A 65 0.83 -3.75 2.01
CA LEU A 65 1.78 -3.26 1.02
C LEU A 65 3.20 -3.55 1.48
N GLU A 66 3.95 -4.28 0.66
CA GLU A 66 5.39 -4.43 0.86
C GLU A 66 6.13 -3.23 0.25
N VAL A 67 7.01 -2.62 1.04
CA VAL A 67 7.84 -1.49 0.59
C VAL A 67 9.00 -2.02 -0.24
N ARG A 68 9.14 -1.46 -1.44
CA ARG A 68 10.28 -1.65 -2.35
C ARG A 68 11.02 -0.34 -2.54
N ILE A 69 12.29 -0.28 -2.18
CA ILE A 69 13.18 0.85 -2.35
C ILE A 69 13.92 0.64 -3.67
N LEU A 70 13.60 1.46 -4.66
CA LEU A 70 14.23 1.43 -5.98
C LEU A 70 15.36 2.46 -6.03
N ASN A 71 16.54 2.03 -6.48
CA ASN A 71 17.66 2.91 -6.76
C ASN A 71 17.47 3.72 -8.04
#